data_AF-A0A232M501-F1
#
_entry.id   AF-A0A232M501-F1
#
_cell.length_a   1.000
_cell.length_b   1.000
_cell.length_c   1.000
_cell.angle_alpha   90.00
_cell.angle_beta   90.00
_cell.angle_gamma   90.00
#
_symmetry.space_group_name_H-M   'P 1'
#
loop_
_entity.id
_entity.type
_entity.pdbx_description
1 polymer ?
#
loop_
_entity_poly.entity_id
_entity_poly.type
_entity_poly.pdbx_seq_one_letter_code
_entity_poly.pdbx_strand_id
1 'polypeptide(L)'
;ESLSLIYKLSDGVLSIKKILHKVQSKFTTSSRFVRFLGDAEKFAFSYRSIIERAPLQIYGTALVFSPMRSEVRMQHWKERLSFIKNVEGIREGWGPCL
;
A
#
# COMPACT_ATOMS: atom_id res chain seq x y z
N GLU A 1 -3.77 7.96 5.49
CA GLU A 1 -4.64 8.33 6.62
C GLU A 1 -5.39 9.65 6.39
N SER A 2 -4.69 10.76 6.12
CA SER A 2 -5.30 12.09 5.95
C SER A 2 -6.42 12.12 4.92
N LEU A 3 -6.25 11.45 3.77
CA LEU A 3 -7.28 11.34 2.75
C LEU A 3 -8.54 10.60 3.24
N SER A 4 -8.41 9.64 4.14
CA SER A 4 -9.56 8.97 4.74
C SER A 4 -10.31 9.89 5.69
N LEU A 5 -9.58 10.69 6.50
CA LEU A 5 -10.18 11.65 7.43
C LEU A 5 -11.02 12.70 6.71
N ILE A 6 -10.68 13.04 5.46
CA ILE A 6 -11.42 13.98 4.62
C ILE A 6 -12.32 13.29 3.59
N TYR A 7 -12.56 11.98 3.70
CA TYR A 7 -13.39 11.18 2.79
C TYR A 7 -12.95 11.18 1.31
N LYS A 8 -11.66 11.42 1.04
CA LYS A 8 -11.04 11.46 -0.29
C LYS A 8 -10.03 10.33 -0.55
N LEU A 9 -10.15 9.19 0.16
CA LEU A 9 -9.26 8.06 -0.07
C LEU A 9 -9.33 7.56 -1.52
N SER A 10 -10.54 7.47 -2.08
CA SER A 10 -10.76 7.09 -3.48
C SER A 10 -10.02 7.99 -4.47
N ASP A 11 -10.01 9.32 -4.23
CA ASP A 11 -9.28 10.28 -5.06
C ASP A 11 -7.76 10.04 -5.00
N GLY A 12 -7.26 9.67 -3.82
CA GLY A 12 -5.87 9.26 -3.63
C GLY A 12 -5.49 8.03 -4.44
N VAL A 13 -6.31 6.97 -4.36
CA VAL A 13 -6.10 5.74 -5.14
C VAL A 13 -6.15 6.03 -6.63
N LEU A 14 -7.12 6.83 -7.10
CA LEU A 14 -7.20 7.26 -8.49
C LEU A 14 -5.98 8.06 -8.93
N SER A 15 -5.43 8.90 -8.05
CA SER A 15 -4.22 9.67 -8.34
C SER A 15 -2.99 8.77 -8.47
N ILE A 16 -2.82 7.80 -7.58
CA ILE A 16 -1.74 6.78 -7.67
C ILE A 16 -1.84 6.03 -9.01
N LYS A 17 -3.04 5.56 -9.36
CA LYS A 17 -3.29 4.85 -10.63
C LYS A 17 -2.97 5.70 -11.86
N LYS A 18 -3.38 6.97 -11.87
CA LYS A 18 -3.07 7.91 -12.96
C LYS A 18 -1.58 8.15 -13.11
N ILE A 19 -0.84 8.28 -12.00
CA ILE A 19 0.61 8.44 -12.02
C ILE A 19 1.26 7.16 -12.54
N LEU A 20 0.87 6.00 -12.03
CA LEU A 20 1.40 4.71 -12.47
C LEU A 20 1.27 4.53 -13.99
N HIS A 21 0.08 4.80 -14.55
CA HIS A 21 -0.16 4.72 -15.99
C HIS A 21 0.74 5.66 -16.80
N LYS A 22 0.90 6.92 -16.35
CA LYS A 22 1.78 7.90 -17.02
C LYS A 22 3.26 7.54 -16.95
N VAL A 23 3.68 6.91 -15.85
CA VAL A 23 5.08 6.50 -15.66
C VAL A 23 5.34 5.26 -16.52
N GLN A 24 4.44 4.27 -16.52
CA GLN A 24 4.54 3.08 -17.38
C GLN A 24 4.56 3.43 -18.88
N SER A 25 3.83 4.46 -19.31
CA SER A 25 3.87 4.90 -20.71
C SER A 25 5.18 5.59 -21.11
N LYS A 26 5.96 6.09 -20.15
CA LYS A 26 7.22 6.84 -20.40
C LYS A 26 8.47 6.01 -20.17
N PHE A 27 8.43 5.00 -19.30
CA PHE A 27 9.59 4.20 -18.94
C PHE A 27 9.36 2.74 -19.36
N THR A 28 10.24 2.22 -20.22
CA THR A 28 10.22 0.83 -20.70
C THR A 28 10.73 -0.18 -19.67
N THR A 29 11.53 0.27 -18.71
CA THR A 29 12.09 -0.58 -17.64
C THR A 29 11.32 -0.40 -16.34
N SER A 30 11.06 -1.51 -15.63
CA SER A 30 10.47 -1.54 -14.29
C SER A 30 11.38 -0.81 -13.29
N SER A 31 11.22 0.50 -13.18
CA SER A 31 11.94 1.30 -12.21
C SER A 31 11.45 0.98 -10.79
N ARG A 32 12.30 1.19 -9.79
CA ARG A 32 11.92 1.07 -8.37
C ARG A 32 10.65 1.86 -8.07
N PHE A 33 10.48 3.01 -8.72
CA PHE A 33 9.31 3.86 -8.57
C PHE A 33 8.03 3.23 -9.16
N VAL A 34 8.10 2.60 -10.34
CA VAL A 34 6.97 1.87 -10.94
C VAL A 34 6.54 0.71 -10.04
N ARG A 35 7.50 -0.06 -9.52
CA ARG A 35 7.23 -1.15 -8.56
C ARG A 35 6.55 -0.63 -7.30
N PHE A 36 7.08 0.45 -6.72
CA PHE A 36 6.49 1.06 -5.53
C PHE A 36 5.07 1.55 -5.79
N LEU A 37 4.81 2.24 -6.89
CA LEU A 37 3.47 2.73 -7.24
C LEU A 37 2.47 1.59 -7.46
N GLY A 38 2.89 0.51 -8.14
CA GLY A 38 2.04 -0.67 -8.33
C GLY A 38 1.75 -1.40 -7.01
N ASP A 39 2.72 -1.44 -6.10
CA ASP A 39 2.54 -1.99 -4.76
C ASP A 39 1.62 -1.10 -3.90
N ALA A 40 1.77 0.23 -3.97
CA ALA A 40 0.94 1.21 -3.28
C ALA A 40 -0.52 1.19 -3.76
N GLU A 41 -0.75 1.00 -5.06
CA GLU A 41 -2.09 0.79 -5.61
C GLU A 41 -2.75 -0.45 -4.97
N LYS A 42 -2.05 -1.60 -4.98
CA LYS A 42 -2.54 -2.86 -4.37
C LYS A 42 -2.77 -2.73 -2.88
N PHE A 43 -1.87 -2.08 -2.17
CA PHE A 43 -1.99 -1.81 -0.73
C PHE A 43 -3.26 -0.98 -0.44
N ALA A 44 -3.40 0.16 -1.12
CA ALA A 44 -4.52 1.06 -0.88
C ALA A 44 -5.86 0.43 -1.29
N PHE A 45 -5.87 -0.38 -2.35
CA PHE A 45 -7.05 -1.13 -2.78
C PHE A 45 -7.42 -2.24 -1.79
N SER A 46 -6.46 -3.08 -1.39
CA SER A 46 -6.68 -4.23 -0.49
C SER A 46 -7.18 -3.82 0.89
N TYR A 47 -6.68 -2.69 1.41
CA TYR A 47 -7.02 -2.21 2.75
C TYR A 47 -8.01 -1.05 2.74
N ARG A 48 -8.59 -0.71 1.59
CA ARG A 48 -9.47 0.46 1.42
C ARG A 48 -10.55 0.53 2.49
N SER A 49 -11.35 -0.54 2.63
CA SER A 49 -12.50 -0.59 3.54
C SER A 49 -12.09 -0.38 5.01
N ILE A 50 -10.90 -0.81 5.35
CA ILE A 50 -10.37 -0.75 6.71
C ILE A 50 -9.78 0.63 6.99
N ILE A 51 -9.02 1.18 6.03
CA ILE A 51 -8.48 2.54 6.10
C ILE A 51 -9.62 3.56 6.19
N GLU A 52 -10.69 3.39 5.42
CA GLU A 52 -11.88 4.26 5.44
C GLU A 52 -12.57 4.29 6.81
N ARG A 53 -12.62 3.15 7.51
CA ARG A 53 -13.31 3.02 8.80
C ARG A 53 -12.49 3.54 9.97
N ALA A 54 -11.18 3.31 9.97
CA ALA A 54 -10.31 3.67 11.08
C ALA A 54 -8.87 3.93 10.61
N PRO A 55 -8.61 5.10 9.98
CA PRO A 55 -7.34 5.37 9.32
C PRO A 55 -6.15 5.35 10.29
N LEU A 56 -6.27 6.02 11.44
CA LEU A 56 -5.20 6.19 12.43
C LEU A 56 -4.84 4.90 13.18
N GLN A 57 -5.81 4.01 13.39
CA GLN A 57 -5.59 2.80 14.17
C GLN A 57 -5.11 1.64 13.30
N ILE A 58 -5.42 1.65 12.00
CA ILE A 58 -5.25 0.47 11.15
C ILE A 58 -4.12 0.61 10.13
N TYR A 59 -3.54 1.79 9.95
CA TYR A 59 -2.39 1.93 9.06
C TYR A 59 -1.20 1.05 9.49
N GLY A 60 -0.84 1.07 10.77
CA GLY A 60 0.22 0.22 11.31
C GLY A 60 -0.05 -1.28 11.16
N THR A 61 -1.31 -1.70 11.21
CA THR A 61 -1.73 -3.10 11.03
C THR A 61 -1.79 -3.50 9.55
N ALA A 62 -2.22 -2.60 8.67
CA ALA A 62 -2.17 -2.82 7.22
C ALA A 62 -0.74 -3.09 6.74
N LEU A 63 0.25 -2.39 7.29
CA LEU A 63 1.68 -2.67 7.05
C LEU A 63 2.09 -4.06 7.52
N VAL A 64 1.62 -4.49 8.70
CA VAL A 64 1.94 -5.81 9.26
C VAL A 64 1.38 -6.94 8.42
N PHE A 65 0.15 -6.80 7.93
CA PHE A 65 -0.51 -7.84 7.13
C PHE A 65 -0.18 -7.78 5.63
N SER A 66 0.54 -6.76 5.18
CA SER A 66 1.02 -6.67 3.80
C SER A 66 2.02 -7.77 3.47
N PRO A 67 2.04 -8.29 2.23
CA PRO A 67 2.95 -9.35 1.83
C PRO A 67 4.42 -9.03 2.16
N MET A 68 5.22 -10.06 2.44
CA MET A 68 6.63 -9.90 2.86
C MET A 68 7.45 -9.09 1.85
N ARG A 69 7.15 -9.22 0.55
CA ARG A 69 7.84 -8.50 -0.54
C ARG A 69 7.13 -7.21 -0.98
N SER A 70 6.14 -6.72 -0.23
CA SER A 70 5.51 -5.43 -0.52
C SER A 70 6.53 -4.30 -0.34
N GLU A 71 6.70 -3.47 -1.37
CA GLU A 71 7.57 -2.29 -1.34
C GLU A 71 7.11 -1.29 -0.27
N VAL A 72 5.81 -1.07 -0.15
CA VAL A 72 5.22 -0.21 0.89
C VAL A 72 5.58 -0.75 2.27
N ARG A 73 5.41 -2.05 2.50
CA ARG A 73 5.78 -2.66 3.78
C ARG A 73 7.26 -2.50 4.08
N MET A 74 8.14 -2.82 3.14
CA MET A 74 9.59 -2.76 3.36
C MET A 74 10.07 -1.33 3.65
N GLN A 75 9.54 -0.33 2.94
CA GLN A 75 9.93 1.06 3.13
C GLN A 75 9.38 1.66 4.43
N HIS A 76 8.15 1.29 4.79
CA HIS A 76 7.43 1.87 5.92
C HIS A 76 7.35 0.94 7.13
N TRP A 77 8.15 -0.13 7.20
CA TRP A 77 8.08 -1.11 8.30
C TRP A 77 8.22 -0.48 9.68
N LYS A 78 8.99 0.61 9.79
CA LYS A 78 9.18 1.36 11.04
C LYS A 78 7.91 2.06 11.54
N GLU A 79 6.92 2.27 10.68
CA GLU A 79 5.64 2.90 11.00
C GLU A 79 4.60 1.91 11.56
N ARG A 80 4.93 0.62 11.59
CA ARG A 80 4.12 -0.38 12.31
C ARG A 80 4.09 -0.08 13.81
N LEU A 81 3.12 -0.66 14.49
CA LEU A 81 3.05 -0.59 15.96
C LEU A 81 4.32 -1.20 16.57
N SER A 82 5.01 -0.43 17.41
CA SER A 82 6.35 -0.77 17.93
C SER A 82 6.41 -2.09 18.72
N PHE A 83 5.30 -2.52 19.31
CA PHE A 83 5.21 -3.80 20.01
C PHE A 83 5.21 -5.01 19.06
N ILE A 84 4.90 -4.83 17.77
CA ILE A 84 4.92 -5.90 16.77
C ILE A 84 6.33 -6.00 16.21
N LYS A 85 7.11 -6.97 16.67
CA LYS A 85 8.51 -7.15 16.23
C LYS A 85 8.60 -7.90 14.91
N ASN A 86 7.96 -9.07 14.85
CA ASN A 86 7.87 -9.95 13.70
C ASN A 86 6.44 -10.48 13.60
N VAL A 87 6.08 -10.96 12.41
CA VAL A 87 4.80 -11.60 12.16
C VAL A 87 5.03 -12.77 11.20
N GLU A 88 4.43 -13.91 11.50
CA GLU A 88 4.54 -15.14 10.72
C GLU A 88 3.25 -15.42 9.94
N GLY A 89 3.31 -16.34 8.98
CA GLY A 89 2.14 -16.73 8.18
C GLY A 89 1.67 -15.72 7.13
N ILE A 90 2.44 -14.66 6.89
CA ILE A 90 2.16 -13.68 5.83
C ILE A 90 2.65 -14.20 4.49
N ARG A 91 1.86 -13.96 3.44
CA ARG A 91 2.19 -14.33 2.07
C ARG A 91 3.44 -13.58 1.59
N GLU A 92 4.20 -14.20 0.69
CA GLU A 92 5.36 -13.57 0.07
C GLU A 92 4.97 -12.39 -0.83
N GLY A 93 3.90 -12.52 -1.62
CA GLY A 93 3.41 -11.50 -2.54
C GLY A 93 1.89 -11.32 -2.49
N TRP A 94 1.40 -10.31 -3.19
CA TRP A 94 -0.04 -10.10 -3.39
C TRP A 94 -0.67 -11.29 -4.12
N GLY A 95 -1.94 -11.56 -3.83
CA GLY A 95 -2.69 -12.62 -4.50
C GLY A 95 -2.91 -12.31 -6.00
N PRO A 96 -3.23 -13.32 -6.83
CA PRO A 96 -3.41 -13.15 -8.27
C PRO A 96 -4.70 -12.37 -8.65
N CYS A 97 -5.61 -12.17 -7.70
CA CYS A 97 -6.89 -11.48 -7.91
C CYS A 97 -6.83 -9.97 -7.60
N LEU A 98 -5.62 -9.41 -7.40
CA LEU A 98 -5.35 -8.02 -7.06
C LEU A 98 -4.56 -7.30 -8.15
#